data_AF-A0A017S925-F1
#
_entry.id   AF-A0A017S925-F1
#
_cell.length_a   1.000
_cell.length_b   1.000
_cell.length_c   1.000
_cell.angle_alpha   90.00
_cell.angle_beta   90.00
_cell.angle_gamma   90.00
#
_symmetry.space_group_name_H-M   'P 1'
#
loop_
_entity.id
_entity.type
_entity.pdbx_description
1 polymer ?
#
loop_
_entity_poly.entity_id
_entity_poly.type
_entity_poly.pdbx_seq_one_letter_code
_entity_poly.pdbx_strand_id
1 'polypeptide(L)'
;MPFSPAINKSQPSQHDSPHLTSSENGQNLSPQQLQRERKVKTLQASINDLQSQTQQLEGEIAEVKAKLKNDPSITVKQHIRLLHDYNEIKDVAQGLMGLIAEARGVRQIEVQREFGADEKD
;
A
#
# COMPACT_ATOMS: atom_id res chain seq x y z
N MET A 1 -37.18 -2.53 38.50
CA MET A 1 -38.37 -1.79 38.04
C MET A 1 -38.75 -2.34 36.67
N PRO A 2 -39.87 -3.08 36.55
CA PRO A 2 -40.27 -3.78 35.33
C PRO A 2 -41.34 -2.98 34.57
N PHE A 3 -41.32 -2.99 33.23
CA PHE A 3 -42.55 -2.81 32.44
C PHE A 3 -42.42 -3.57 31.11
N SER A 4 -43.27 -4.59 30.97
CA SER A 4 -43.68 -5.21 29.69
C SER A 4 -45.16 -4.87 29.45
N PRO A 5 -45.84 -5.36 28.40
CA PRO A 5 -46.13 -4.59 27.19
C PRO A 5 -47.65 -4.36 26.98
N ALA A 6 -48.03 -3.30 26.28
CA ALA A 6 -49.42 -3.08 25.88
C ALA A 6 -49.68 -3.63 24.48
N ILE A 7 -50.36 -4.78 24.46
CA ILE A 7 -51.06 -5.38 23.33
C ILE A 7 -52.24 -4.47 22.96
N ASN A 8 -52.34 -4.04 21.70
CA ASN A 8 -53.59 -3.50 21.17
C ASN A 8 -54.09 -4.39 20.02
N LYS A 9 -55.21 -5.08 20.30
CA LYS A 9 -56.04 -5.84 19.36
C LYS A 9 -57.38 -5.12 19.32
N SER A 10 -57.80 -4.64 18.16
CA SER A 10 -59.23 -4.49 17.75
C SER A 10 -59.32 -4.20 16.24
N GLN A 11 -59.78 -5.22 15.50
CA GLN A 11 -60.31 -5.27 14.12
C GLN A 11 -61.68 -4.55 14.01
N PRO A 12 -62.48 -4.63 12.91
CA PRO A 12 -62.20 -4.76 11.47
C PRO A 12 -63.05 -3.78 10.60
N SER A 13 -62.68 -3.52 9.35
CA SER A 13 -63.66 -3.15 8.32
C SER A 13 -63.31 -3.82 7.01
N GLN A 14 -64.21 -4.72 6.60
CA GLN A 14 -64.20 -5.44 5.34
C GLN A 14 -64.59 -4.50 4.20
N HIS A 15 -63.91 -4.59 3.07
CA HIS A 15 -64.54 -4.39 1.77
C HIS A 15 -63.86 -5.31 0.75
N ASP A 16 -64.67 -6.20 0.20
CA ASP A 16 -64.59 -6.97 -1.04
C ASP A 16 -63.25 -7.40 -1.67
N SER A 17 -63.18 -8.72 -1.93
CA SER A 17 -62.29 -9.39 -2.90
C SER A 17 -62.77 -9.15 -4.35
N PRO A 18 -62.23 -9.77 -5.43
CA PRO A 18 -60.90 -10.30 -5.76
C PRO A 18 -60.39 -9.79 -7.14
N HIS A 19 -59.08 -9.79 -7.44
CA HIS A 19 -58.61 -10.05 -8.82
C HIS A 19 -57.14 -10.48 -8.88
N LEU A 20 -56.91 -11.72 -9.31
CA LEU A 20 -55.65 -12.21 -9.86
C LEU A 20 -55.37 -11.50 -11.18
N THR A 21 -54.24 -10.82 -11.32
CA THR A 21 -53.67 -10.61 -12.65
C THR A 21 -52.17 -10.76 -12.56
N SER A 22 -51.71 -11.92 -13.04
CA SER A 22 -50.50 -12.00 -13.82
C SER A 22 -50.51 -10.82 -14.80
N SER A 23 -49.48 -10.00 -14.76
CA SER A 23 -49.18 -9.13 -15.89
C SER A 23 -47.67 -9.10 -16.04
N GLU A 24 -47.24 -9.86 -17.04
CA GLU A 24 -45.97 -9.70 -17.73
C GLU A 24 -45.77 -8.22 -18.07
N ASN A 25 -45.11 -7.48 -17.20
CA ASN A 25 -44.69 -6.12 -17.50
C ASN A 25 -43.28 -6.18 -18.07
N GLY A 26 -43.22 -6.38 -19.39
CA GLY A 26 -42.02 -6.14 -20.19
C GLY A 26 -41.49 -4.75 -19.85
N GLN A 27 -40.32 -4.72 -19.21
CA GLN A 27 -39.64 -3.48 -18.86
C GLN A 27 -39.14 -2.83 -20.14
N ASN A 28 -39.96 -1.98 -20.75
CA ASN A 28 -39.49 -1.05 -21.76
C ASN A 28 -38.74 0.07 -21.05
N LEU A 29 -37.53 -0.24 -20.60
CA LEU A 29 -36.60 0.70 -20.00
C LEU A 29 -36.31 1.81 -21.02
N SER A 30 -36.49 3.07 -20.62
CA SER A 30 -36.10 4.22 -21.43
C SER A 30 -34.65 4.04 -21.91
N PRO A 31 -34.29 4.47 -23.14
CA PRO A 31 -32.90 4.41 -23.61
C PRO A 31 -31.90 5.00 -22.61
N GLN A 32 -32.29 6.01 -21.83
CA GLN A 32 -31.46 6.58 -20.77
C GLN A 32 -31.26 5.64 -19.55
N GLN A 33 -32.28 4.85 -19.19
CA GLN A 33 -32.19 3.88 -18.09
C GLN A 33 -31.27 2.72 -18.47
N LEU A 34 -31.39 2.19 -19.69
CA LEU A 34 -30.50 1.15 -20.21
C LEU A 34 -29.03 1.60 -20.24
N GLN A 35 -28.77 2.84 -20.66
CA GLN A 35 -27.43 3.42 -20.65
C GLN A 35 -26.89 3.60 -19.23
N ARG A 36 -27.75 3.99 -18.28
CA ARG A 36 -27.37 4.11 -16.86
C ARG A 36 -27.06 2.74 -16.26
N GLU A 37 -27.86 1.72 -16.53
CA GLU A 37 -27.61 0.35 -16.07
C GLU A 37 -26.32 -0.23 -16.65
N ARG A 38 -26.04 0.00 -17.95
CA ARG A 38 -24.77 -0.40 -18.56
C ARG A 38 -23.60 0.26 -17.85
N LYS A 39 -23.67 1.57 -17.61
CA LYS A 39 -22.63 2.30 -16.86
C LYS A 39 -22.46 1.77 -15.45
N VAL A 40 -23.55 1.51 -14.73
CA VAL A 40 -23.52 0.94 -13.38
C VAL A 40 -22.86 -0.43 -13.39
N LYS A 41 -23.21 -1.31 -14.35
CA LYS A 41 -22.60 -2.63 -14.49
C LYS A 41 -21.09 -2.53 -14.80
N THR A 42 -20.70 -1.64 -15.70
CA THR A 42 -19.28 -1.40 -16.02
C THR A 42 -18.51 -0.89 -14.80
N LEU A 43 -19.05 0.10 -14.10
CA LEU A 43 -18.43 0.63 -12.88
C LEU A 43 -18.34 -0.42 -11.79
N GLN A 44 -19.37 -1.24 -11.61
CA GLN A 44 -19.35 -2.35 -10.64
C GLN A 44 -18.28 -3.38 -10.99
N ALA A 45 -18.13 -3.72 -12.28
CA ALA A 45 -17.07 -4.62 -12.73
C ALA A 45 -15.67 -4.02 -12.45
N SER A 46 -15.46 -2.73 -12.71
CA SER A 46 -14.21 -2.05 -12.39
C SER A 46 -13.93 -1.96 -10.88
N ILE A 47 -14.96 -1.74 -10.06
CA ILE A 47 -14.81 -1.76 -8.59
C ILE A 47 -14.35 -3.14 -8.14
N ASN A 48 -14.99 -4.21 -8.63
CA ASN A 48 -14.63 -5.58 -8.27
C ASN A 48 -13.20 -5.93 -8.71
N ASP A 49 -12.80 -5.50 -9.91
CA ASP A 49 -11.44 -5.71 -10.42
C ASP A 49 -10.39 -4.97 -9.56
N LEU A 50 -10.63 -3.70 -9.26
CA LEU A 50 -9.75 -2.92 -8.38
C LEU A 50 -9.68 -3.49 -6.96
N GLN A 51 -10.79 -4.01 -6.44
CA GLN A 51 -10.81 -4.69 -5.14
C GLN A 51 -9.97 -5.97 -5.16
N SER A 52 -10.07 -6.78 -6.23
CA SER A 52 -9.24 -7.97 -6.41
C SER A 52 -7.76 -7.62 -6.50
N GLN A 53 -7.40 -6.57 -7.26
CA GLN A 53 -6.01 -6.11 -7.37
C GLN A 53 -5.47 -5.60 -6.04
N THR A 54 -6.29 -4.88 -5.27
CA THR A 54 -5.91 -4.41 -3.93
C THR A 54 -5.61 -5.58 -3.00
N GLN A 55 -6.47 -6.59 -2.96
CA GLN A 55 -6.27 -7.80 -2.15
C GLN A 55 -5.01 -8.57 -2.57
N GLN A 56 -4.75 -8.69 -3.86
CA GLN A 56 -3.54 -9.33 -4.36
C GLN A 56 -2.28 -8.57 -3.91
N LEU A 57 -2.23 -7.26 -4.13
CA LEU A 57 -1.09 -6.42 -3.74
C LEU A 57 -0.87 -6.42 -2.22
N GLU A 58 -1.95 -6.39 -1.43
CA GLU A 58 -1.86 -6.52 0.03
C GLU A 58 -1.28 -7.88 0.45
N GLY A 59 -1.67 -8.96 -0.23
CA GLY A 59 -1.11 -10.30 -0.03
C GLY A 59 0.39 -10.36 -0.36
N GLU A 60 0.80 -9.82 -1.51
CA GLU A 60 2.21 -9.75 -1.91
C GLU A 60 3.03 -8.90 -0.92
N ILE A 61 2.50 -7.75 -0.47
CA ILE A 61 3.15 -6.93 0.55
C ILE A 61 3.31 -7.69 1.86
N ALA A 62 2.30 -8.45 2.29
CA ALA A 62 2.36 -9.24 3.51
C ALA A 62 3.42 -10.36 3.41
N GLU A 63 3.50 -11.06 2.27
CA GLU A 63 4.50 -12.10 2.02
C GLU A 63 5.92 -11.52 2.04
N VAL A 64 6.13 -10.39 1.35
CA VAL A 64 7.43 -9.71 1.32
C VAL A 64 7.80 -9.23 2.72
N LYS A 65 6.89 -8.58 3.45
CA LYS A 65 7.14 -8.13 4.83
C LYS A 65 7.46 -9.28 5.78
N ALA A 66 6.82 -10.45 5.63
CA ALA A 66 7.13 -11.61 6.45
C ALA A 66 8.56 -12.15 6.25
N LYS A 67 9.15 -11.93 5.06
CA LYS A 67 10.55 -12.31 4.78
C LYS A 67 11.57 -11.32 5.36
N LEU A 68 11.14 -10.13 5.79
CA LEU A 68 12.02 -9.12 6.35
C LEU A 68 12.14 -9.28 7.87
N LYS A 69 13.39 -9.30 8.38
CA LYS A 69 13.68 -9.38 9.83
C LYS A 69 13.32 -8.09 10.59
N ASN A 70 13.45 -6.95 9.92
CA ASN A 70 13.27 -5.62 10.50
C ASN A 70 12.35 -4.79 9.58
N ASP A 71 11.82 -3.68 10.10
CA ASP A 71 11.08 -2.73 9.27
C ASP A 71 11.94 -2.29 8.06
N PRO A 72 11.47 -2.49 6.81
CA PRO A 72 12.22 -2.13 5.60
C PRO A 72 12.63 -0.67 5.60
N SER A 73 11.75 0.22 6.06
CA SER A 73 11.98 1.66 6.04
C SER A 73 13.09 2.05 7.01
N ILE A 74 13.12 1.42 8.19
CA ILE A 74 14.16 1.66 9.19
C ILE A 74 15.49 1.09 8.72
N THR A 75 15.49 -0.11 8.16
CA THR A 75 16.71 -0.77 7.66
C THR A 75 17.36 0.05 6.55
N VAL A 76 16.58 0.49 5.55
CA VAL A 76 17.09 1.30 4.45
C VAL A 76 17.61 2.65 4.95
N LYS A 77 16.86 3.35 5.83
CA LYS A 77 17.32 4.62 6.40
C LYS A 77 18.62 4.48 7.18
N GLN A 78 18.73 3.43 8.00
CA GLN A 78 19.95 3.15 8.75
C GLN A 78 21.13 2.86 7.81
N HIS A 79 20.90 2.10 6.74
CA HIS A 79 21.95 1.77 5.79
C HIS A 79 22.41 2.98 4.97
N ILE A 80 21.48 3.84 4.54
CA ILE A 80 21.80 5.12 3.90
C ILE A 80 22.67 5.98 4.81
N ARG A 81 22.31 6.07 6.10
CA ARG A 81 23.10 6.83 7.07
C ARG A 81 24.50 6.27 7.22
N LEU A 82 24.64 4.95 7.42
CA LEU A 82 25.95 4.30 7.54
C LEU A 82 26.82 4.51 6.31
N LEU A 83 26.26 4.47 5.10
CA LEU A 83 27.00 4.74 3.87
C LEU A 83 27.46 6.19 3.79
N HIS A 84 26.63 7.15 4.17
CA HIS A 84 27.05 8.56 4.24
C HIS A 84 28.15 8.76 5.27
N ASP A 85 27.97 8.26 6.49
CA ASP A 85 28.95 8.38 7.57
C ASP A 85 30.29 7.73 7.15
N TYR A 86 30.27 6.58 6.48
CA TYR A 86 31.47 5.92 5.92
C TYR A 86 32.14 6.76 4.83
N ASN A 87 31.38 7.30 3.89
CA ASN A 87 31.94 8.12 2.82
C ASN A 87 32.59 9.39 3.37
N GLU A 88 31.93 10.06 4.32
CA GLU A 88 32.46 11.26 4.97
C GLU A 88 33.80 10.97 5.67
N ILE A 89 33.90 9.91 6.47
CA ILE A 89 35.17 9.57 7.13
C ILE A 89 36.23 9.14 6.12
N LYS A 90 35.85 8.41 5.07
CA LYS A 90 36.77 7.98 4.00
C LYS A 90 37.36 9.19 3.27
N ASP A 91 36.54 10.18 2.93
CA ASP A 91 36.97 11.38 2.22
C ASP A 91 37.92 12.23 3.08
N VAL A 92 37.61 12.39 4.37
CA VAL A 92 38.49 13.06 5.32
C VAL A 92 39.82 12.31 5.46
N ALA A 93 39.78 10.99 5.62
CA ALA A 93 40.98 10.17 5.72
C ALA A 93 41.85 10.25 4.46
N GLN A 94 41.25 10.20 3.28
CA GLN A 94 41.95 10.34 2.00
C GLN A 94 42.57 11.73 1.85
N GLY A 95 41.87 12.79 2.25
CA GLY A 95 42.42 14.15 2.27
C GLY A 95 43.64 14.27 3.18
N LEU A 96 43.56 13.73 4.41
CA LEU A 96 44.69 13.71 5.34
C LEU A 96 45.87 12.88 4.81
N MET A 97 45.61 11.73 4.20
CA MET A 97 46.65 10.91 3.57
C MET A 97 47.33 11.63 2.40
N GLY A 98 46.57 12.41 1.61
CA GLY A 98 47.11 13.27 0.57
C GLY A 98 48.08 14.32 1.10
N LEU A 99 47.70 15.01 2.19
CA LEU A 99 48.57 15.99 2.86
C LEU A 99 49.84 15.35 3.43
N ILE A 100 49.73 14.16 4.02
CA ILE A 100 50.89 13.41 4.53
C ILE A 100 51.83 13.01 3.39
N ALA A 101 51.27 12.55 2.26
CA ALA A 101 52.04 12.16 1.09
C ALA A 101 52.80 13.35 0.50
N GLU A 102 52.13 14.50 0.37
CA GLU A 102 52.73 15.76 -0.07
C GLU A 102 53.87 16.20 0.85
N ALA A 103 53.64 16.23 2.16
CA ALA A 103 54.65 16.63 3.15
C ALA A 103 55.89 15.71 3.15
N ARG A 104 55.70 14.42 2.86
CA ARG A 104 56.77 13.42 2.78
C ARG A 104 57.41 13.32 1.38
N GLY A 105 56.83 13.96 0.36
CA GLY A 105 57.28 13.84 -1.04
C GLY A 105 57.12 12.44 -1.63
N VAL A 106 56.20 11.63 -1.08
CA VAL A 106 55.94 10.25 -1.50
C VAL A 106 54.60 10.15 -2.22
N ARG A 107 54.33 9.00 -2.85
CA ARG A 107 53.02 8.78 -3.49
C ARG A 107 51.97 8.43 -2.44
N GLN A 108 50.74 8.92 -2.62
CA GLN A 108 49.62 8.64 -1.70
C GLN A 108 49.37 7.14 -1.48
N ILE A 109 49.59 6.30 -2.50
CA ILE A 109 49.46 4.84 -2.40
C ILE A 109 50.47 4.20 -1.43
N GLU A 110 51.65 4.83 -1.24
CA GLU A 110 52.67 4.34 -0.30
C GLU A 110 52.25 4.64 1.15
N VAL A 111 51.63 5.81 1.36
CA VAL A 111 51.04 6.20 2.65
C VAL A 111 49.83 5.32 2.97
N GLN A 112 48.93 5.10 2.02
CA GLN A 112 47.78 4.20 2.19
C GLN A 112 48.22 2.78 2.61
N ARG A 113 49.26 2.24 1.97
CA ARG A 113 49.84 0.93 2.32
C ARG A 113 50.43 0.92 3.73
N GLU A 114 51.12 1.98 4.15
CA GLU A 114 51.68 2.12 5.50
C GLU A 114 50.60 2.13 6.57
N PHE A 115 49.47 2.80 6.30
CA PHE A 115 48.32 2.88 7.20
C PHE A 115 47.33 1.71 7.06
N GLY A 116 47.62 0.73 6.20
CA GLY A 116 46.78 -0.45 6.00
C GLY A 116 45.44 -0.18 5.32
N ALA A 117 45.31 0.96 4.63
CA ALA A 117 44.14 1.29 3.82
C ALA A 117 44.33 0.76 2.40
N ASP A 118 43.95 -0.49 2.14
CA ASP A 118 43.91 -1.04 0.78
C ASP A 118 42.60 -0.61 0.10
N GLU A 119 42.61 -0.36 -1.22
CA GLU A 119 41.41 0.07 -1.97
C GLU A 119 40.31 -1.01 -2.05
N LYS A 120 40.60 -2.21 -1.54
CA LYS A 120 39.70 -3.37 -1.56
C LYS A 120 38.72 -3.45 -0.39
N ASP A 121 38.78 -2.52 0.57
CA ASP A 121 37.88 -2.46 1.74
C ASP A 121 36.88 -1.29 1.68
#